data_AF-K3WFT1-F1
#
_entry.id   AF-K3WFT1-F1
#
_cell.length_a   1.000
_cell.length_b   1.000
_cell.length_c   1.000
_cell.angle_alpha   90.00
_cell.angle_beta   90.00
_cell.angle_gamma   90.00
#
_symmetry.space_group_name_H-M   'P 1'
#
loop_
_entity.id
_entity.type
_entity.pdbx_description
1 polymer ?
#
loop_
_entity_poly.entity_id
_entity_poly.type
_entity_poly.pdbx_seq_one_letter_code
_entity_poly.pdbx_strand_id
1 'polypeptide(L)'
;MKFSLIAVVAAAVAAVSVDAAQVHIRVHSEKAGACPAGQFNDGSKCRQADHTKGECYNPATNKFQIGCAKGFICVNSKCDWPANANNGAGCWQSCSSGQYCEKSTNVCRGPISQGECFNYAIGYYQIGCDSGFVCRNNKCDYA
;
A
#
# COMPACT_ATOMS: atom_id res chain seq x y z
N MET A 1 49.27 -5.71 -35.75
CA MET A 1 48.87 -6.61 -34.64
C MET A 1 48.19 -5.74 -33.59
N LYS A 2 46.98 -6.13 -33.19
CA LYS A 2 46.13 -5.46 -32.20
C LYS A 2 46.74 -5.61 -30.81
N PHE A 3 46.74 -4.56 -29.98
CA PHE A 3 46.53 -4.68 -28.53
C PHE A 3 45.89 -3.39 -28.00
N SER A 4 44.58 -3.46 -27.77
CA SER A 4 43.82 -2.50 -26.98
C SER A 4 44.35 -2.48 -25.54
N LEU A 5 44.60 -1.29 -24.99
CA LEU A 5 44.66 -1.11 -23.54
C LEU A 5 43.45 -0.30 -23.09
N ILE A 6 42.58 -0.99 -22.37
CA ILE A 6 41.39 -0.48 -21.70
C ILE A 6 41.87 0.18 -20.40
N ALA A 7 41.70 1.49 -20.27
CA ALA A 7 41.92 2.20 -19.01
C ALA A 7 40.70 2.00 -18.11
N VAL A 8 40.94 1.36 -16.96
CA VAL A 8 39.96 0.99 -15.94
C VAL A 8 39.42 2.26 -15.28
N VAL A 9 38.10 2.49 -15.37
CA VAL A 9 37.42 3.53 -14.58
C VAL A 9 37.32 3.01 -13.14
N ALA A 10 38.13 3.57 -12.24
CA ALA A 10 38.04 3.29 -10.81
C ALA A 10 36.71 3.85 -10.28
N ALA A 11 35.75 2.98 -10.00
CA ALA A 11 34.53 3.35 -9.29
C ALA A 11 34.88 3.58 -7.81
N ALA A 12 34.83 4.83 -7.37
CA ALA A 12 34.95 5.18 -5.96
C ALA A 12 33.71 4.66 -5.21
N VAL A 13 33.87 3.54 -4.50
CA VAL A 13 32.87 3.08 -3.53
C VAL A 13 33.09 3.88 -2.26
N ALA A 14 32.28 4.91 -2.04
CA ALA A 14 32.24 5.61 -0.76
C ALA A 14 31.70 4.64 0.31
N ALA A 15 32.59 4.14 1.17
CA ALA A 15 32.20 3.36 2.34
C ALA A 15 31.55 4.33 3.36
N VAL A 16 30.23 4.24 3.53
CA VAL A 16 29.53 4.88 4.65
C VAL A 16 29.71 3.99 5.88
N SER A 17 30.48 4.47 6.85
CA SER A 17 30.63 3.86 8.17
C SER A 17 29.31 3.98 8.95
N VAL A 18 28.71 2.84 9.30
CA VAL A 18 27.49 2.78 10.12
C VAL A 18 27.87 2.61 11.60
N ASP A 19 27.93 3.73 12.32
CA ASP A 19 27.75 3.69 13.78
C ASP A 19 26.31 3.28 14.09
N ALA A 20 26.16 2.49 15.15
CA ALA A 20 24.96 1.75 15.51
C ALA A 20 23.75 2.65 15.83
N ALA A 21 23.04 3.09 14.79
CA ALA A 21 21.66 3.51 14.86
C ALA A 21 20.87 2.64 13.87
N GLN A 22 20.00 1.78 14.38
CA GLN A 22 19.06 1.03 13.52
C GLN A 22 18.08 2.01 12.89
N VAL A 23 18.47 2.58 11.74
CA VAL A 23 17.55 3.25 10.84
C VAL A 23 16.81 2.15 10.09
N HIS A 24 15.53 1.94 10.40
CA HIS A 24 14.65 1.15 9.55
C HIS A 24 14.39 1.95 8.26
N ILE A 25 15.32 1.89 7.30
CA ILE A 25 15.11 2.46 5.97
C ILE A 25 14.12 1.53 5.25
N ARG A 26 12.90 2.00 5.02
CA ARG A 26 11.95 1.33 4.13
C ARG A 26 12.38 1.61 2.68
N VAL A 27 13.31 0.81 2.16
CA VAL A 27 13.72 0.89 0.75
C VAL A 27 12.61 0.25 -0.09
N HIS A 28 11.83 1.06 -0.80
CA HIS A 28 10.94 0.56 -1.85
C HIS A 28 11.81 0.30 -3.09
N SER A 29 12.09 -0.97 -3.39
CA SER A 29 12.77 -1.37 -4.62
C SER A 29 11.80 -1.25 -5.80
N GLU A 30 11.83 -0.14 -6.52
CA GLU A 30 11.03 0.12 -7.72
C GLU A 30 11.51 -0.67 -8.94
N LYS A 31 11.46 -2.01 -8.89
CA LYS A 31 11.70 -2.81 -10.12
C LYS A 31 10.82 -4.04 -10.24
N ALA A 32 9.53 -3.77 -10.41
CA ALA A 32 8.64 -4.54 -11.26
C ALA A 32 7.62 -3.51 -11.81
N GLY A 33 7.27 -3.58 -13.10
CA GLY A 33 6.27 -2.66 -13.67
C GLY A 33 5.03 -2.59 -12.77
N ALA A 34 4.50 -1.38 -12.55
CA ALA A 34 3.44 -1.16 -11.58
C ALA A 34 2.26 -2.11 -11.84
N CYS A 35 1.99 -3.01 -10.89
CA CYS A 35 0.81 -3.88 -10.98
C CYS A 35 -0.46 -3.05 -10.75
N PRO A 36 -1.61 -3.50 -11.28
CA PRO A 36 -2.91 -2.97 -10.90
C PRO A 36 -3.10 -2.98 -9.38
N ALA A 37 -3.93 -2.07 -8.86
CA ALA A 37 -4.20 -1.98 -7.43
C ALA A 37 -4.63 -3.35 -6.85
N GLY A 38 -4.03 -3.71 -5.70
CA GLY A 38 -4.29 -4.99 -5.02
C GLY A 38 -3.59 -6.20 -5.63
N GLN A 39 -2.79 -6.02 -6.69
CA GLN A 39 -1.95 -7.07 -7.27
C GLN A 39 -0.47 -6.84 -6.99
N PHE A 40 0.28 -7.94 -6.92
CA PHE A 40 1.71 -7.92 -6.67
C PHE A 40 2.43 -8.82 -7.67
N ASN A 41 3.63 -8.42 -8.06
CA ASN A 41 4.49 -9.18 -8.95
C ASN A 41 5.46 -10.03 -8.12
N ASP A 42 5.44 -11.34 -8.33
CA ASP A 42 6.34 -12.30 -7.67
C ASP A 42 7.56 -12.70 -8.52
N GLY A 43 7.82 -11.92 -9.58
CA GLY A 43 8.82 -12.20 -10.62
C GLY A 43 8.25 -12.92 -11.85
N SER A 44 6.98 -13.32 -11.83
CA SER A 44 6.31 -13.93 -12.99
C SER A 44 5.23 -13.04 -13.61
N LYS A 45 4.20 -12.70 -12.83
CA LYS A 45 3.05 -11.91 -13.27
C LYS A 45 2.43 -11.13 -12.12
N CYS A 46 1.70 -10.07 -12.44
CA CYS A 46 0.80 -9.43 -11.49
C CYS A 46 -0.37 -10.37 -11.19
N ARG A 47 -0.60 -10.64 -9.91
CA ARG A 47 -1.74 -11.41 -9.43
C ARG A 47 -2.12 -10.99 -8.01
N GLN A 48 -3.28 -11.41 -7.55
CA GLN A 48 -3.66 -11.32 -6.14
C GLN A 48 -3.19 -12.57 -5.39
N ALA A 49 -3.22 -12.51 -4.06
CA ALA A 49 -2.99 -13.69 -3.24
C ALA A 49 -4.21 -14.62 -3.28
N ASP A 50 -3.98 -15.92 -3.25
CA ASP A 50 -5.02 -16.92 -3.04
C ASP A 50 -5.43 -16.96 -1.56
N HIS A 51 -6.42 -16.15 -1.22
CA HIS A 51 -6.96 -16.07 0.13
C HIS A 51 -7.57 -17.39 0.63
N THR A 52 -8.00 -18.29 -0.25
CA THR A 52 -8.55 -19.60 0.15
C THR A 52 -7.46 -20.53 0.71
N LYS A 53 -6.21 -20.30 0.30
CA LYS A 53 -5.02 -21.00 0.81
C LYS A 53 -4.31 -20.23 1.93
N GLY A 54 -4.82 -19.06 2.32
CA GLY A 54 -4.14 -18.18 3.27
C GLY A 54 -2.87 -17.54 2.71
N GLU A 55 -2.78 -17.38 1.40
CA GLU A 55 -1.62 -16.79 0.75
C GLU A 55 -1.55 -15.27 1.01
N CYS A 56 -0.33 -14.72 1.02
CA CYS A 56 -0.06 -13.30 1.11
C CYS A 56 1.27 -12.92 0.46
N TYR A 57 1.35 -11.73 -0.14
CA TYR A 57 2.58 -11.21 -0.74
C TYR A 57 3.52 -10.65 0.32
N ASN A 58 4.74 -11.17 0.38
CA ASN A 58 5.79 -10.63 1.21
C ASN A 58 6.66 -9.65 0.42
N PRO A 59 6.60 -8.34 0.72
CA PRO A 59 7.38 -7.33 0.01
C PRO A 59 8.89 -7.39 0.30
N ALA A 60 9.31 -8.06 1.39
CA ALA A 60 10.73 -8.25 1.67
C ALA A 60 11.37 -9.33 0.78
N THR A 61 10.58 -10.31 0.34
CA THR A 61 11.06 -11.42 -0.50
C THR A 61 10.56 -11.35 -1.94
N ASN A 62 9.66 -10.40 -2.25
CA ASN A 62 8.94 -10.28 -3.52
C ASN A 62 8.29 -11.61 -3.95
N LYS A 63 7.65 -12.32 -3.01
CA LYS A 63 7.02 -13.61 -3.27
C LYS A 63 5.71 -13.72 -2.51
N PHE A 64 4.77 -14.47 -3.07
CA PHE A 64 3.64 -14.94 -2.30
C PHE A 64 4.03 -16.13 -1.42
N GLN A 65 3.47 -16.18 -0.22
CA GLN A 65 3.73 -17.19 0.79
C GLN A 65 2.47 -17.48 1.60
N ILE A 66 2.41 -18.61 2.30
CA ILE A 66 1.30 -18.92 3.21
C ILE A 66 1.51 -18.16 4.52
N GLY A 67 0.54 -17.32 4.87
CA GLY A 67 0.61 -16.45 6.03
C GLY A 67 1.73 -15.41 5.95
N CYS A 68 1.83 -14.61 7.00
CA CYS A 68 2.88 -13.61 7.16
C CYS A 68 3.87 -14.01 8.25
N ALA A 69 5.07 -13.44 8.19
CA ALA A 69 6.06 -13.62 9.25
C ALA A 69 5.50 -13.18 10.62
N LYS A 70 6.05 -13.73 11.70
CA LYS A 70 5.61 -13.39 13.06
C LYS A 70 5.60 -11.87 13.26
N GLY A 71 4.50 -11.35 13.78
CA GLY A 71 4.31 -9.91 13.99
C GLY A 71 3.83 -9.16 12.75
N PHE A 72 3.54 -9.82 11.63
CA PHE A 72 2.90 -9.25 10.46
C PHE A 72 1.52 -9.89 10.24
N ILE A 73 0.61 -9.15 9.62
CA ILE A 73 -0.72 -9.65 9.23
C ILE A 73 -0.92 -9.45 7.73
N CYS A 74 -1.71 -10.34 7.12
CA CYS A 74 -2.04 -10.23 5.71
C CYS A 74 -3.17 -9.22 5.52
N VAL A 75 -2.89 -8.14 4.80
CA VAL A 75 -3.86 -7.09 4.47
C VAL A 75 -3.77 -6.79 2.99
N ASN A 76 -4.90 -6.86 2.29
CA ASN A 76 -4.97 -6.59 0.84
C ASN A 76 -3.91 -7.37 0.03
N SER A 77 -3.91 -8.69 0.20
CA SER A 77 -2.94 -9.59 -0.46
C SER A 77 -1.47 -9.30 -0.12
N LYS A 78 -1.14 -8.46 0.87
CA LYS A 78 0.24 -8.08 1.25
C LYS A 78 0.49 -8.22 2.76
N CYS A 79 1.64 -8.74 3.14
CA CYS A 79 2.08 -8.75 4.52
C CYS A 79 2.47 -7.34 4.97
N ASP A 80 1.84 -6.89 6.06
CA ASP A 80 2.11 -5.58 6.67
C ASP A 80 2.14 -5.68 8.20
N TRP A 81 2.72 -4.67 8.82
CA TRP A 81 2.80 -4.58 10.27
C TRP A 81 1.41 -4.25 10.87
N PRO A 82 0.98 -4.88 11.98
CA PRO A 82 -0.33 -4.68 12.58
C PRO A 82 -0.65 -3.23 12.91
N ALA A 83 0.33 -2.41 13.30
CA ALA A 83 0.05 -0.99 13.53
C ALA A 83 -0.25 -0.23 12.22
N ASN A 84 0.28 -0.65 11.07
CA ASN A 84 -0.11 -0.08 9.76
C ASN A 84 -1.48 -0.60 9.32
N ALA A 85 -1.80 -1.85 9.67
CA ALA A 85 -3.13 -2.42 9.45
C ALA A 85 -4.21 -1.76 10.32
N ASN A 86 -3.87 -1.39 11.57
CA ASN A 86 -4.78 -0.77 12.53
C ASN A 86 -4.79 0.76 12.44
N ASN A 87 -3.74 1.39 11.91
CA ASN A 87 -3.72 2.83 11.61
C ASN A 87 -4.43 3.20 10.31
N GLY A 88 -4.81 2.25 9.46
CA GLY A 88 -5.35 2.63 8.16
C GLY A 88 -5.33 1.52 7.14
N ALA A 89 -5.83 0.32 7.47
CA ALA A 89 -6.32 -0.55 6.41
C ALA A 89 -7.48 0.18 5.72
N GLY A 90 -7.14 1.06 4.77
CA GLY A 90 -8.06 1.70 3.87
C GLY A 90 -8.96 0.63 3.29
N CYS A 91 -10.22 0.96 3.09
CA CYS A 91 -11.15 0.01 2.54
C CYS A 91 -10.91 -0.04 1.02
N TRP A 92 -10.60 -1.23 0.51
CA TRP A 92 -9.98 -1.39 -0.82
C TRP A 92 -10.96 -1.69 -1.96
N GLN A 93 -12.26 -1.62 -1.69
CA GLN A 93 -13.28 -1.87 -2.72
C GLN A 93 -13.38 -0.67 -3.66
N SER A 94 -13.31 -0.94 -4.96
CA SER A 94 -13.78 0.02 -5.96
C SER A 94 -15.29 0.12 -5.85
N CYS A 95 -15.76 1.20 -5.24
CA CYS A 95 -17.18 1.42 -5.03
C CYS A 95 -17.84 2.09 -6.24
N SER A 96 -19.12 1.82 -6.42
CA SER A 96 -19.97 2.55 -7.36
C SER A 96 -20.01 4.04 -7.00
N SER A 97 -20.35 4.90 -7.96
CA SER A 97 -20.47 6.35 -7.71
C SER A 97 -21.39 6.63 -6.52
N GLY A 98 -20.93 7.48 -5.60
CA GLY A 98 -21.67 7.86 -4.40
C GLY A 98 -21.58 6.85 -3.25
N GLN A 99 -20.83 5.77 -3.41
CA GLN A 99 -20.49 4.84 -2.34
C GLN A 99 -19.01 4.95 -1.99
N TYR A 100 -18.70 4.78 -0.71
CA TYR A 100 -17.34 4.76 -0.21
C TYR A 100 -17.14 3.60 0.74
N CYS A 101 -15.89 3.19 0.80
CA CYS A 101 -15.44 2.06 1.57
C CYS A 101 -14.87 2.63 2.87
N GLU A 102 -15.51 2.37 4.00
CA GLU A 102 -15.02 2.83 5.29
C GLU A 102 -13.89 1.95 5.82
N LYS A 103 -12.89 2.59 6.42
CA LYS A 103 -11.74 1.91 7.01
C LYS A 103 -12.21 0.74 7.88
N SER A 104 -11.56 -0.42 7.66
CA SER A 104 -11.83 -1.68 8.37
C SER A 104 -13.20 -2.34 8.11
N THR A 105 -14.06 -1.83 7.22
CA THR A 105 -15.34 -2.51 6.90
C THR A 105 -15.25 -3.43 5.69
N ASN A 106 -14.35 -3.15 4.74
CA ASN A 106 -14.27 -3.82 3.42
C ASN A 106 -15.61 -3.85 2.65
N VAL A 107 -16.52 -2.93 2.97
CA VAL A 107 -17.86 -2.86 2.40
C VAL A 107 -18.07 -1.47 1.81
N CYS A 108 -18.43 -1.43 0.52
CA CYS A 108 -18.95 -0.22 -0.09
C CYS A 108 -20.35 0.06 0.44
N ARG A 109 -20.55 1.25 1.00
CA ARG A 109 -21.89 1.74 1.34
C ARG A 109 -22.03 3.19 0.93
N GLY A 110 -23.27 3.67 0.88
CA GLY A 110 -23.57 5.10 0.84
C GLY A 110 -23.83 5.66 2.25
N PRO A 111 -24.25 6.94 2.34
CA PRO A 111 -24.84 7.50 3.55
C PRO A 111 -26.04 6.66 4.00
N ILE A 112 -26.12 6.36 5.29
CA ILE A 112 -27.25 5.71 5.95
C ILE A 112 -28.12 6.73 6.71
N SER A 113 -27.56 7.91 7.01
CA SER A 113 -28.25 9.01 7.69
C SER A 113 -28.24 10.29 6.86
N GLN A 114 -29.25 11.13 7.04
CA GLN A 114 -29.30 12.43 6.37
C GLN A 114 -28.12 13.31 6.84
N GLY A 115 -27.44 13.94 5.88
CA GLY A 115 -26.29 14.82 6.15
C GLY A 115 -24.97 14.07 6.38
N GLU A 116 -24.98 12.73 6.32
CA GLU A 116 -23.77 11.93 6.40
C GLU A 116 -22.95 12.01 5.09
N CYS A 117 -21.64 12.18 5.21
CA CYS A 117 -20.71 12.37 4.11
C CYS A 117 -19.36 11.69 4.37
N PHE A 118 -18.75 11.09 3.35
CA PHE A 118 -17.49 10.37 3.51
C PHE A 118 -16.30 11.33 3.57
N ASN A 119 -15.49 11.23 4.64
CA ASN A 119 -14.25 11.97 4.80
C ASN A 119 -13.05 11.05 4.54
N TYR A 120 -12.33 11.30 3.45
CA TYR A 120 -11.15 10.52 3.05
C TYR A 120 -9.99 10.61 4.03
N ALA A 121 -9.86 11.72 4.76
CA ALA A 121 -8.75 11.95 5.68
C ALA A 121 -8.84 11.02 6.91
N ILE A 122 -10.06 10.75 7.39
CA ILE A 122 -10.31 9.84 8.50
C ILE A 122 -10.73 8.43 8.04
N GLY A 123 -11.21 8.30 6.80
CA GLY A 123 -11.66 7.03 6.22
C GLY A 123 -13.03 6.57 6.71
N TYR A 124 -13.88 7.49 7.14
CA TYR A 124 -15.21 7.21 7.69
C TYR A 124 -16.24 8.20 7.15
N TYR A 125 -17.50 7.81 7.21
CA TYR A 125 -18.58 8.76 7.10
C TYR A 125 -18.77 9.55 8.40
N GLN A 126 -19.12 10.82 8.26
CA GLN A 126 -19.38 11.75 9.35
C GLN A 126 -20.57 12.65 9.02
N ILE A 127 -21.19 13.27 10.02
CA ILE A 127 -22.26 14.25 9.80
C ILE A 127 -21.64 15.58 9.39
N GLY A 128 -21.99 16.05 8.19
CA GLY A 128 -21.41 17.25 7.61
C GLY A 128 -19.93 17.09 7.23
N CYS A 129 -19.36 18.14 6.65
CA CYS A 129 -17.94 18.20 6.33
C CYS A 129 -17.23 19.25 7.18
N ASP A 130 -15.92 19.10 7.35
CA ASP A 130 -15.10 20.08 8.05
C ASP A 130 -15.12 21.44 7.34
N SER A 131 -14.78 22.51 8.07
CA SER A 131 -14.76 23.86 7.51
C SER A 131 -13.88 23.94 6.24
N GLY A 132 -14.41 24.54 5.18
CA GLY A 132 -13.73 24.60 3.88
C GLY A 132 -14.04 23.44 2.94
N PHE A 133 -14.91 22.51 3.33
CA PHE A 133 -15.36 21.39 2.51
C PHE A 133 -16.88 21.38 2.39
N VAL A 134 -17.39 20.85 1.27
CA VAL A 134 -18.81 20.60 1.04
C VAL A 134 -19.03 19.15 0.63
N CYS A 135 -20.21 18.61 0.97
CA CYS A 135 -20.54 17.25 0.59
C CYS A 135 -20.99 17.20 -0.87
N ARG A 136 -20.19 16.57 -1.73
CA ARG A 136 -20.51 16.31 -3.15
C ARG A 136 -20.39 14.82 -3.44
N ASN A 137 -21.41 14.25 -4.09
CA ASN A 137 -21.45 12.82 -4.39
C ASN A 137 -21.14 11.95 -3.14
N ASN A 138 -21.73 12.30 -2.00
CA ASN A 138 -21.54 11.64 -0.70
C ASN A 138 -20.11 11.66 -0.14
N LYS A 139 -19.25 12.58 -0.58
CA LYS A 139 -17.87 12.75 -0.14
C LYS A 139 -17.57 14.21 0.19
N CYS A 140 -16.76 14.44 1.22
CA CYS A 140 -16.26 15.76 1.53
C CYS A 140 -15.20 16.18 0.50
N ASP A 141 -15.55 17.16 -0.31
CA ASP A 141 -14.69 17.78 -1.31
C ASP A 141 -14.44 19.24 -0.92
N TYR A 142 -13.26 19.77 -1.25
CA TYR A 142 -12.95 21.17 -0.99
C TYR A 142 -13.98 22.09 -1.66
N ALA A 143 -14.41 23.13 -0.94
CA ALA A 143 -15.49 24.03 -1.33
C ALA A 143 -15.20 24.78 -2.64
#